data_AF-A0A929NK99-F1
#
_entry.id   AF-A0A929NK99-F1
#
_cell.length_a   1.000
_cell.length_b   1.000
_cell.length_c   1.000
_cell.angle_alpha   90.00
_cell.angle_beta   90.00
_cell.angle_gamma   90.00
#
_symmetry.space_group_name_H-M   'P 1'
#
loop_
_entity.id
_entity.type
_entity.pdbx_description
1 polymer ?
#
loop_
_entity_poly.entity_id
_entity_poly.type
_entity_poly.pdbx_seq_one_letter_code
_entity_poly.pdbx_strand_id
1 'polypeptide(L)'
;MTILFCTGTQYIDWPQVAEQCLSQTIWGTELQQALTAFNLEMSPGQLTGEEALSWKAFSPDKSFHETANTLLSSVEGKTFFVWADKTLSLNLEFWSSTVNSAKFLLFFCSPEAELGAYLAAHPFDEIELDKVLSAWVIRTQAMLGFYMNYRDRCLLVNVESAASESELFVQEINQRFDYNLPPNPPVTAFRNKKTTLVEYLATTLLLKNYRVLELYDEVRSASQLIGTQDNLILGIDDRSQLLIKGFLAEVAVYKQLADKQAGLEEQLFHNKLQINQMQEELEQYFKKSVEQEKITSTMADYLSNDPLLKIARKARRRQ
;
A
#
# COMPACT_ATOMS: atom_id res chain seq x y z
N MET A 1 -4.97 -32.87 -16.42
CA MET A 1 -5.40 -31.50 -16.07
C MET A 1 -4.62 -31.08 -14.86
N THR A 2 -3.96 -29.94 -14.94
CA THR A 2 -3.07 -29.46 -13.89
C THR A 2 -3.74 -28.32 -13.14
N ILE A 3 -4.00 -28.52 -11.85
CA ILE A 3 -4.60 -27.50 -10.98
C ILE A 3 -3.53 -27.01 -10.00
N LEU A 4 -3.36 -25.69 -9.95
CA LEU A 4 -2.48 -25.00 -9.04
C LEU A 4 -3.28 -24.09 -8.12
N PHE A 5 -3.20 -24.38 -6.82
CA PHE A 5 -3.88 -23.66 -5.75
C PHE A 5 -2.89 -22.73 -5.07
N CYS A 6 -3.15 -21.42 -5.13
CA CYS A 6 -2.28 -20.40 -4.57
C CYS A 6 -2.94 -19.76 -3.35
N THR A 7 -2.21 -19.65 -2.25
CA THR A 7 -2.65 -18.93 -1.06
C THR A 7 -1.48 -18.28 -0.35
N GLY A 8 -1.75 -17.40 0.60
CA GLY A 8 -0.71 -16.72 1.34
C GLY A 8 -1.24 -15.85 2.45
N THR A 9 -0.43 -14.89 2.86
CA THR A 9 -0.81 -13.92 3.90
C THR A 9 -1.93 -12.98 3.43
N GLN A 10 -2.54 -12.25 4.37
CA GLN A 10 -3.81 -11.54 4.14
C GLN A 10 -3.58 -10.14 3.54
N TYR A 11 -2.62 -9.39 4.06
CA TYR A 11 -2.46 -7.97 3.73
C TYR A 11 -1.42 -7.70 2.64
N ILE A 12 -0.56 -8.68 2.34
CA ILE A 12 0.35 -8.62 1.21
C ILE A 12 -0.38 -9.01 -0.09
N ASP A 13 -0.06 -8.32 -1.18
CA ASP A 13 -0.62 -8.56 -2.51
C ASP A 13 0.16 -9.64 -3.28
N TRP A 14 0.35 -10.80 -2.64
CA TRP A 14 0.92 -11.97 -3.29
C TRP A 14 0.11 -12.48 -4.50
N PRO A 15 -1.23 -12.28 -4.62
CA PRO A 15 -1.95 -12.66 -5.84
C PRO A 15 -1.42 -11.92 -7.07
N GLN A 16 -1.06 -10.64 -6.92
CA GLN A 16 -0.44 -9.87 -8.00
C GLN A 16 0.91 -10.47 -8.42
N VAL A 17 1.75 -10.86 -7.45
CA VAL A 17 3.02 -11.54 -7.74
C VAL A 17 2.79 -12.85 -8.50
N ALA A 18 1.82 -13.67 -8.06
CA ALA A 18 1.47 -14.90 -8.74
C ALA A 18 0.94 -14.64 -10.16
N GLU A 19 0.08 -13.64 -10.37
CA GLU A 19 -0.46 -13.28 -11.68
C GLU A 19 0.65 -12.83 -12.64
N GLN A 20 1.55 -11.98 -12.15
CA GLN A 20 2.67 -11.46 -12.94
C GLN A 20 3.69 -12.55 -13.27
N CYS A 21 3.91 -13.54 -12.40
CA CYS A 21 4.85 -14.63 -12.66
C CYS A 21 4.25 -15.75 -13.53
N LEU A 22 2.96 -16.07 -13.37
CA LEU A 22 2.33 -17.24 -14.01
C LEU A 22 1.61 -16.94 -15.33
N SER A 23 1.69 -15.71 -15.84
CA SER A 23 1.01 -15.20 -17.05
C SER A 23 -0.52 -15.03 -16.92
N GLN A 24 -1.04 -13.94 -17.51
CA GLN A 24 -2.44 -13.51 -17.39
C GLN A 24 -3.46 -14.47 -18.05
N THR A 25 -3.03 -15.32 -18.98
CA THR A 25 -3.92 -16.22 -19.74
C THR A 25 -4.50 -17.39 -18.94
N ILE A 26 -4.07 -17.58 -17.69
CA ILE A 26 -4.39 -18.77 -16.89
C ILE A 26 -5.59 -18.53 -15.94
N TRP A 27 -6.03 -17.28 -15.80
CA TRP A 27 -6.98 -16.84 -14.79
C TRP A 27 -8.41 -16.80 -15.35
N GLY A 28 -9.23 -17.79 -14.99
CA GLY A 28 -10.67 -17.79 -15.30
C GLY A 28 -11.44 -17.05 -14.21
N THR A 29 -11.82 -15.80 -14.46
CA THR A 29 -12.42 -14.90 -13.45
C THR A 29 -13.72 -15.41 -12.84
N GLU A 30 -14.66 -15.93 -13.65
CA GLU A 30 -15.96 -16.41 -13.15
C GLU A 30 -15.83 -17.64 -12.24
N LEU A 31 -15.02 -18.62 -12.63
CA LEU A 31 -14.82 -19.82 -11.80
C LEU A 31 -14.04 -19.50 -10.52
N GLN A 32 -13.03 -18.64 -10.59
CA GLN A 32 -12.31 -18.22 -9.38
C GLN A 32 -13.25 -17.53 -8.40
N GLN A 33 -14.13 -16.65 -8.87
CA GLN A 33 -15.14 -16.01 -8.02
C GLN A 33 -16.09 -17.05 -7.39
N ALA A 34 -16.55 -18.04 -8.16
CA ALA A 34 -17.41 -19.10 -7.65
C ALA A 34 -16.69 -19.98 -6.61
N LEU A 35 -15.44 -20.36 -6.86
CA LEU A 35 -14.62 -21.12 -5.91
C LEU A 35 -14.31 -20.31 -4.65
N THR A 36 -14.03 -19.01 -4.79
CA THR A 36 -13.84 -18.10 -3.66
C THR A 36 -15.11 -17.98 -2.83
N ALA A 37 -16.27 -17.73 -3.44
CA ALA A 37 -17.55 -17.67 -2.74
C ALA A 37 -17.84 -18.99 -2.02
N PHE A 38 -17.63 -20.12 -2.68
CA PHE A 38 -17.80 -21.45 -2.09
C PHE A 38 -16.82 -21.69 -0.92
N ASN A 39 -15.56 -21.27 -1.04
CA ASN A 39 -14.57 -21.38 0.03
C ASN A 39 -14.95 -20.53 1.25
N LEU A 40 -15.56 -19.37 1.03
CA LEU A 40 -16.10 -18.51 2.09
C LEU A 40 -17.31 -19.15 2.76
N GLU A 41 -18.22 -19.76 1.99
CA GLU A 41 -19.39 -20.48 2.52
C GLU A 41 -19.00 -21.69 3.36
N MET A 42 -17.89 -22.36 3.05
CA MET A 42 -17.33 -23.45 3.86
C MET A 42 -16.76 -22.96 5.19
N SER A 43 -16.45 -21.67 5.32
CA SER A 43 -15.91 -21.09 6.55
C SER A 43 -16.86 -20.03 7.16
N PRO A 44 -18.15 -20.35 7.41
CA PRO A 44 -19.10 -19.36 7.89
C PRO A 44 -18.81 -19.05 9.36
N GLY A 45 -18.47 -17.79 9.65
CA GLY A 45 -18.16 -17.31 11.01
C GLY A 45 -16.69 -16.92 11.25
N GLN A 46 -15.85 -16.85 10.22
CA GLN A 46 -14.43 -16.49 10.38
C GLN A 46 -13.99 -15.27 9.57
N LEU A 47 -14.89 -14.39 9.13
CA LEU A 47 -14.49 -13.29 8.21
C LEU A 47 -15.19 -11.93 8.40
N THR A 48 -15.92 -11.70 9.49
CA THR A 48 -16.43 -10.35 9.81
C THR A 48 -16.09 -9.97 11.25
N GLY A 49 -15.20 -8.99 11.42
CA GLY A 49 -14.79 -8.50 12.74
C GLY A 49 -13.94 -9.50 13.55
N GLU A 50 -14.02 -9.42 14.89
CA GLU A 50 -13.16 -10.13 15.85
C GLU A 50 -13.09 -11.66 15.66
N GLU A 51 -14.07 -12.25 14.97
CA GLU A 51 -14.16 -13.70 14.75
C GLU A 51 -13.24 -14.21 13.63
N ALA A 52 -12.66 -13.32 12.81
CA ALA A 52 -11.74 -13.69 11.72
C ALA A 52 -10.40 -14.29 12.13
N LEU A 53 -10.25 -14.48 13.43
CA LEU A 53 -9.00 -14.73 14.14
C LEU A 53 -9.13 -15.96 15.05
N SER A 54 -10.29 -16.61 15.05
CA SER A 54 -10.54 -17.81 15.84
C SER A 54 -10.53 -19.04 14.94
N TRP A 55 -9.35 -19.66 14.82
CA TRP A 55 -9.22 -20.92 14.10
C TRP A 55 -9.83 -22.07 14.90
N LYS A 56 -10.69 -22.83 14.24
CA LYS A 56 -11.00 -24.21 14.61
C LYS A 56 -10.75 -25.07 13.38
N ALA A 57 -10.10 -26.21 13.58
CA ALA A 57 -9.99 -27.22 12.53
C ALA A 57 -11.40 -27.55 12.02
N PHE A 58 -11.65 -27.18 10.77
CA PHE A 58 -12.92 -27.44 10.11
C PHE A 58 -12.73 -28.67 9.23
N SER A 59 -13.52 -29.71 9.49
CA SER A 59 -13.65 -30.86 8.60
C SER A 59 -14.96 -30.69 7.85
N PRO A 60 -14.94 -30.12 6.63
CA PRO A 60 -16.15 -29.96 5.83
C PRO A 60 -16.89 -31.29 5.65
N ASP A 61 -18.21 -31.20 5.67
CA ASP A 61 -19.08 -32.32 5.37
C ASP A 61 -18.84 -32.86 3.94
N LYS A 62 -19.13 -34.15 3.74
CA LYS A 62 -18.95 -34.83 2.45
C LYS A 62 -19.72 -34.17 1.31
N SER A 63 -20.82 -33.50 1.62
CA SER A 63 -21.63 -32.71 0.68
C SER A 63 -20.82 -31.62 -0.05
N PHE A 64 -19.80 -31.04 0.60
CA PHE A 64 -18.95 -30.04 -0.02
C PHE A 64 -18.04 -30.61 -1.11
N HIS A 65 -17.64 -31.89 -1.02
CA HIS A 65 -16.82 -32.52 -2.07
C HIS A 65 -17.58 -32.63 -3.39
N GLU A 66 -18.90 -32.91 -3.37
CA GLU A 66 -19.71 -33.01 -4.59
C GLU A 66 -19.84 -31.65 -5.28
N THR A 67 -20.11 -30.59 -4.52
CA THR A 67 -20.17 -29.22 -5.05
C THR A 67 -18.82 -28.77 -5.60
N ALA A 68 -17.72 -29.02 -4.87
CA ALA A 68 -16.38 -28.67 -5.32
C ALA A 68 -16.00 -29.39 -6.63
N ASN A 69 -16.29 -30.69 -6.74
CA ASN A 69 -16.07 -31.45 -7.97
C ASN A 69 -16.92 -30.93 -9.14
N THR A 70 -18.17 -30.54 -8.87
CA THR A 70 -19.05 -29.95 -9.88
C THR A 70 -18.49 -28.62 -10.39
N LEU A 71 -18.02 -27.75 -9.50
CA LEU A 71 -17.39 -26.48 -9.89
C LEU A 71 -16.13 -26.72 -10.76
N LEU A 72 -15.29 -27.67 -10.35
CA LEU A 72 -14.06 -28.00 -11.05
C LEU A 72 -14.28 -28.78 -12.36
N SER A 73 -15.44 -29.39 -12.58
CA SER A 73 -15.76 -30.03 -13.87
C SER A 73 -15.73 -29.03 -15.04
N SER A 74 -16.01 -27.75 -14.77
CA SER A 74 -15.97 -26.68 -15.79
C SER A 74 -14.57 -26.37 -16.33
N VAL A 75 -13.51 -26.84 -15.66
CA VAL A 75 -12.12 -26.73 -16.14
C VAL A 75 -11.60 -28.01 -16.77
N GLU A 76 -12.39 -29.10 -16.79
CA GLU A 76 -12.04 -30.33 -17.49
C GLU A 76 -11.80 -30.04 -18.98
N GLY A 77 -10.56 -30.23 -19.42
CA GLY A 77 -10.11 -29.91 -20.78
C GLY A 77 -9.11 -28.76 -20.86
N LYS A 78 -8.96 -27.95 -19.81
CA LYS A 78 -7.85 -27.00 -19.70
C LYS A 78 -6.54 -27.74 -19.37
N THR A 79 -5.45 -27.32 -20.00
CA THR A 79 -4.11 -27.88 -19.72
C THR A 79 -3.62 -27.47 -18.34
N PHE A 80 -3.91 -26.24 -17.94
CA PHE A 80 -3.43 -25.64 -16.70
C PHE A 80 -4.46 -24.65 -16.14
N PHE A 81 -4.76 -24.73 -14.85
CA PHE A 81 -5.68 -23.84 -14.15
C PHE A 81 -5.06 -23.39 -12.82
N VAL A 82 -5.10 -22.07 -12.56
CA VAL A 82 -4.66 -21.48 -11.30
C VAL A 82 -5.87 -20.91 -10.59
N TRP A 83 -5.97 -21.15 -9.28
CA TRP A 83 -6.88 -20.43 -8.40
C TRP A 83 -6.09 -19.83 -7.26
N ALA A 84 -6.10 -18.51 -7.15
CA ALA A 84 -5.49 -17.78 -6.05
C ALA A 84 -6.54 -17.20 -5.13
N ASP A 85 -6.46 -17.53 -3.86
CA ASP A 85 -7.37 -17.03 -2.85
C ASP A 85 -6.68 -16.92 -1.49
N LYS A 86 -6.81 -15.76 -0.84
CA LYS A 86 -6.25 -15.48 0.49
C LYS A 86 -6.89 -16.32 1.59
N THR A 87 -8.13 -16.77 1.41
CA THR A 87 -8.87 -17.60 2.36
C THR A 87 -8.63 -19.09 2.18
N LEU A 88 -7.95 -19.50 1.10
CA LEU A 88 -7.66 -20.91 0.83
C LEU A 88 -6.79 -21.55 1.91
N SER A 89 -5.92 -20.77 2.56
CA SER A 89 -5.12 -21.21 3.72
C SER A 89 -5.96 -21.81 4.84
N LEU A 90 -7.25 -21.48 4.91
CA LEU A 90 -8.19 -21.96 5.93
C LEU A 90 -8.68 -23.40 5.66
N ASN A 91 -8.66 -23.84 4.40
CA ASN A 91 -9.30 -25.10 3.97
C ASN A 91 -8.34 -25.99 3.16
N LEU A 92 -7.02 -25.86 3.36
CA LEU A 92 -6.01 -26.58 2.57
C LEU A 92 -6.19 -28.10 2.58
N GLU A 93 -6.51 -28.70 3.73
CA GLU A 93 -6.73 -30.15 3.84
C GLU A 93 -7.94 -30.62 3.01
N PHE A 94 -9.04 -29.87 3.04
CA PHE A 94 -10.21 -30.15 2.21
C PHE A 94 -9.89 -30.12 0.72
N TRP A 95 -9.19 -29.08 0.25
CA TRP A 95 -8.83 -28.97 -1.16
C TRP A 95 -7.84 -30.04 -1.58
N SER A 96 -6.92 -30.43 -0.68
CA SER A 96 -5.94 -31.48 -0.95
C SER A 96 -6.56 -32.86 -1.12
N SER A 97 -7.65 -33.13 -0.40
CA SER A 97 -8.40 -34.39 -0.42
C SER A 97 -9.47 -34.42 -1.52
N THR A 98 -10.04 -33.27 -1.87
CA THR A 98 -10.96 -33.12 -3.00
C THR A 98 -10.25 -33.34 -4.32
N VAL A 99 -9.06 -32.74 -4.48
CA VAL A 99 -8.28 -32.79 -5.71
C VAL A 99 -6.90 -33.37 -5.41
N ASN A 100 -6.78 -34.70 -5.45
CA ASN A 100 -5.52 -35.40 -5.13
C ASN A 100 -4.34 -35.00 -6.04
N SER A 101 -4.61 -34.59 -7.29
CA SER A 101 -3.59 -34.15 -8.23
C SER A 101 -3.22 -32.66 -8.11
N ALA A 102 -3.94 -31.88 -7.29
CA ALA A 102 -3.66 -30.46 -7.15
C ALA A 102 -2.31 -30.21 -6.47
N LYS A 103 -1.61 -29.20 -6.98
CA LYS A 103 -0.38 -28.64 -6.41
C LYS A 103 -0.69 -27.31 -5.73
N PHE A 104 0.16 -26.92 -4.78
CA PHE A 104 -0.07 -25.76 -3.92
C PHE A 104 1.14 -24.82 -3.92
N LEU A 105 0.89 -23.53 -4.13
CA LEU A 105 1.83 -22.45 -3.87
C LEU A 105 1.40 -21.72 -2.60
N LEU A 106 2.29 -21.70 -1.62
CA LEU A 106 2.08 -21.11 -0.31
C LEU A 106 3.02 -19.92 -0.17
N PHE A 107 2.45 -18.73 -0.16
CA PHE A 107 3.17 -17.46 -0.09
C PHE A 107 3.22 -16.95 1.35
N PHE A 108 4.40 -16.89 1.94
CA PHE A 108 4.59 -16.25 3.25
C PHE A 108 5.35 -14.93 3.11
N CYS A 109 5.20 -14.06 4.09
CA CYS A 109 5.98 -12.84 4.22
C CYS A 109 6.43 -12.67 5.67
N SER A 110 7.33 -11.72 5.92
CA SER A 110 7.71 -11.40 7.28
C SER A 110 6.54 -10.76 8.05
N PRO A 111 6.45 -10.97 9.37
CA PRO A 111 5.41 -10.35 10.17
C PRO A 111 5.47 -8.82 10.12
N GLU A 112 6.66 -8.22 9.91
CA GLU A 112 6.80 -6.78 9.71
C GLU A 112 6.15 -6.33 8.39
N ALA A 113 6.30 -7.12 7.33
CA ALA A 113 5.74 -6.81 6.03
C ALA A 113 4.21 -6.86 6.07
N GLU A 114 3.64 -7.89 6.70
CA GLU A 114 2.20 -8.02 6.90
C GLU A 114 1.64 -6.86 7.72
N LEU A 115 2.25 -6.58 8.88
CA LEU A 115 1.82 -5.51 9.78
C LEU A 115 1.96 -4.13 9.12
N GLY A 116 3.07 -3.91 8.40
CA GLY A 116 3.28 -2.68 7.67
C GLY A 116 2.26 -2.46 6.55
N ALA A 117 1.90 -3.53 5.83
CA ALA A 117 0.84 -3.47 4.81
C ALA A 117 -0.53 -3.15 5.43
N TYR A 118 -0.84 -3.75 6.59
CA TYR A 118 -2.07 -3.43 7.33
C TYR A 118 -2.12 -1.96 7.76
N LEU A 119 -1.04 -1.45 8.38
CA LEU A 119 -0.95 -0.06 8.83
C LEU A 119 -1.06 0.95 7.68
N ALA A 120 -0.52 0.61 6.51
CA ALA A 120 -0.63 1.45 5.31
C ALA A 120 -2.07 1.51 4.76
N ALA A 121 -2.82 0.41 4.85
CA ALA A 121 -4.20 0.33 4.39
C ALA A 121 -5.22 0.87 5.40
N HIS A 122 -4.90 0.81 6.69
CA HIS A 122 -5.79 1.22 7.81
C HIS A 122 -5.08 2.24 8.72
N PRO A 123 -4.71 3.42 8.20
CA PRO A 123 -4.17 4.47 9.05
C PRO A 123 -5.25 4.85 10.08
N PHE A 124 -4.88 4.97 11.36
CA PHE A 124 -5.74 5.37 12.49
C PHE A 124 -6.66 4.29 13.10
N ASP A 125 -6.44 3.00 12.82
CA ASP A 125 -7.10 1.91 13.55
C ASP A 125 -6.26 1.49 14.78
N GLU A 126 -6.72 1.86 15.99
CA GLU A 126 -5.99 1.64 17.24
C GLU A 126 -6.19 0.22 17.84
N ILE A 127 -7.17 -0.57 17.37
CA ILE A 127 -7.73 -1.67 18.17
C ILE A 127 -7.42 -3.09 17.63
N GLU A 128 -6.72 -3.25 16.51
CA GLU A 128 -6.60 -4.58 15.88
C GLU A 128 -5.16 -5.08 15.58
N LEU A 129 -4.10 -4.53 16.18
CA LEU A 129 -2.73 -5.00 15.88
C LEU A 129 -2.46 -6.42 16.38
N ASP A 130 -2.83 -6.75 17.61
CA ASP A 130 -2.68 -8.11 18.16
C ASP A 130 -3.52 -9.13 17.39
N LYS A 131 -4.67 -8.66 16.89
CA LYS A 131 -5.57 -9.40 16.02
C LYS A 131 -4.90 -9.72 14.68
N VAL A 132 -4.32 -8.73 14.01
CA VAL A 132 -3.58 -8.91 12.75
C VAL A 132 -2.40 -9.89 12.93
N LEU A 133 -1.62 -9.73 14.01
CA LEU A 133 -0.52 -10.65 14.32
C LEU A 133 -1.02 -12.06 14.62
N SER A 134 -2.13 -12.21 15.35
CA SER A 134 -2.75 -13.51 15.59
C SER A 134 -3.22 -14.16 14.29
N ALA A 135 -3.82 -13.39 13.37
CA ALA A 135 -4.20 -13.85 12.03
C ALA A 135 -2.98 -14.37 11.26
N TRP A 136 -1.89 -13.60 11.29
CA TRP A 136 -0.65 -13.95 10.63
C TRP A 136 -0.08 -15.25 11.19
N VAL A 137 0.00 -15.39 12.53
CA VAL A 137 0.49 -16.61 13.20
C VAL A 137 -0.32 -17.82 12.77
N ILE A 138 -1.64 -17.71 12.86
CA ILE A 138 -2.57 -18.79 12.58
C ILE A 138 -2.44 -19.27 11.12
N ARG A 139 -2.46 -18.34 10.15
CA ARG A 139 -2.32 -18.68 8.72
C ARG A 139 -0.94 -19.27 8.41
N THR A 140 0.10 -18.70 9.00
CA THR A 140 1.48 -19.14 8.79
C THR A 140 1.70 -20.54 9.35
N GLN A 141 1.16 -20.84 10.54
CA GLN A 141 1.15 -22.20 11.11
C GLN A 141 0.37 -23.19 10.25
N ALA A 142 -0.81 -22.79 9.74
CA ALA A 142 -1.61 -23.64 8.87
C ALA A 142 -0.88 -23.98 7.57
N MET A 143 -0.27 -22.98 6.91
CA MET A 143 0.54 -23.19 5.71
C MET A 143 1.77 -24.07 5.99
N LEU A 144 2.47 -23.82 7.10
CA LEU A 144 3.64 -24.61 7.48
C LEU A 144 3.27 -26.06 7.77
N GLY A 145 2.25 -26.30 8.59
CA GLY A 145 1.78 -27.64 8.92
C GLY A 145 1.33 -28.41 7.68
N PHE A 146 0.57 -27.75 6.79
CA PHE A 146 0.18 -28.32 5.52
C PHE A 146 1.38 -28.64 4.62
N TYR A 147 2.33 -27.71 4.49
CA TYR A 147 3.56 -27.93 3.73
C TYR A 147 4.35 -29.14 4.24
N MET A 148 4.49 -29.29 5.56
CA MET A 148 5.21 -30.41 6.17
C MET A 148 4.54 -31.77 5.86
N ASN A 149 3.21 -31.80 5.78
CA ASN A 149 2.43 -33.01 5.49
C ASN A 149 2.37 -33.34 3.99
N TYR A 150 2.48 -32.35 3.09
CA TYR A 150 2.29 -32.50 1.64
C TYR A 150 3.45 -31.91 0.82
N ARG A 151 4.69 -32.08 1.27
CA ARG A 151 5.88 -31.43 0.66
C ARG A 151 5.96 -31.61 -0.86
N ASP A 152 5.71 -32.80 -1.39
CA ASP A 152 5.79 -33.13 -2.83
C ASP A 152 4.73 -32.44 -3.69
N ARG A 153 3.67 -31.94 -3.05
CA ARG A 153 2.59 -31.20 -3.68
C ARG A 153 2.65 -29.71 -3.43
N CYS A 154 3.60 -29.24 -2.62
CA CYS A 154 3.66 -27.85 -2.19
C CYS A 154 5.00 -27.18 -2.54
N LEU A 155 4.92 -25.87 -2.73
CA LEU A 155 6.06 -24.97 -2.71
C LEU A 155 5.74 -23.84 -1.73
N LEU A 156 6.57 -23.69 -0.71
CA LEU A 156 6.46 -22.64 0.31
C LEU A 156 7.51 -21.58 0.01
N VAL A 157 7.11 -20.35 -0.30
CA VAL A 157 8.01 -19.30 -0.82
C VAL A 157 7.76 -17.95 -0.16
N ASN A 158 8.83 -17.19 0.00
CA ASN A 158 8.76 -15.81 0.43
C ASN A 158 8.23 -14.94 -0.73
N VAL A 159 7.21 -14.13 -0.48
CA VAL A 159 6.61 -13.24 -1.49
C VAL A 159 7.63 -12.26 -2.06
N GLU A 160 8.50 -11.68 -1.23
CA GLU A 160 9.49 -10.68 -1.66
C GLU A 160 10.55 -11.33 -2.57
N SER A 161 10.99 -12.54 -2.24
CA SER A 161 11.95 -13.31 -3.03
C SER A 161 11.33 -13.77 -4.36
N ALA A 162 10.09 -14.25 -4.33
CA ALA A 162 9.35 -14.62 -5.55
C ALA A 162 9.11 -13.43 -6.50
N ALA A 163 8.90 -12.22 -5.95
CA ALA A 163 8.70 -11.01 -6.74
C ALA A 163 10.00 -10.43 -7.30
N SER A 164 11.09 -10.47 -6.54
CA SER A 164 12.39 -9.92 -6.96
C SER A 164 13.14 -10.83 -7.93
N GLU A 165 12.97 -12.14 -7.80
CA GLU A 165 13.68 -13.16 -8.59
C GLU A 165 12.66 -14.02 -9.39
N SER A 166 11.75 -13.36 -10.11
CA SER A 166 10.61 -14.00 -10.78
C SER A 166 11.01 -15.12 -11.75
N GLU A 167 12.13 -14.98 -12.44
CA GLU A 167 12.64 -16.02 -13.35
C GLU A 167 13.06 -17.29 -12.58
N LEU A 168 13.80 -17.14 -11.48
CA LEU A 168 14.18 -18.26 -10.61
C LEU A 168 12.95 -18.89 -9.96
N PHE A 169 11.99 -18.07 -9.53
CA PHE A 169 10.74 -18.56 -8.98
C PHE A 169 9.96 -19.44 -9.98
N VAL A 170 9.82 -19.02 -11.24
CA VAL A 170 9.15 -19.84 -12.27
C VAL A 170 9.95 -21.12 -12.56
N GLN A 171 11.28 -21.05 -12.56
CA GLN A 171 12.13 -22.24 -12.71
C GLN A 171 11.89 -23.25 -11.59
N GLU A 172 11.81 -22.80 -10.33
CA GLU A 172 11.51 -23.68 -9.19
C GLU A 172 10.12 -24.32 -9.31
N ILE A 173 9.11 -23.59 -9.79
CA ILE A 173 7.78 -24.17 -10.05
C ILE A 173 7.85 -25.26 -11.11
N ASN A 174 8.52 -24.98 -12.23
CA ASN A 174 8.68 -25.94 -13.32
C ASN A 174 9.41 -27.20 -12.85
N GLN A 175 10.47 -27.05 -12.07
CA GLN A 175 11.22 -28.17 -11.51
C GLN A 175 10.41 -28.95 -10.47
N ARG A 176 9.71 -28.25 -9.56
CA ARG A 176 8.98 -28.88 -8.45
C ARG A 176 7.77 -29.67 -8.91
N PHE A 177 7.06 -29.17 -9.92
CA PHE A 177 5.79 -29.74 -10.35
C PHE A 177 5.83 -30.36 -11.74
N ASP A 178 6.99 -30.40 -12.38
CA ASP A 178 7.17 -30.90 -13.76
C ASP A 178 6.29 -30.13 -14.76
N TYR A 179 6.33 -28.80 -14.66
CA TYR A 179 5.61 -27.88 -15.54
C TYR A 179 6.55 -27.24 -16.56
N ASN A 180 5.98 -26.73 -17.65
CA ASN A 180 6.69 -25.99 -18.70
C ASN A 180 6.11 -24.58 -18.84
N LEU A 181 6.05 -23.84 -17.72
CA LEU A 181 5.63 -22.46 -17.72
C LEU A 181 6.70 -21.59 -18.41
N PRO A 182 6.30 -20.65 -19.27
CA PRO A 182 7.25 -19.76 -19.92
C PRO A 182 7.91 -18.83 -18.88
N PRO A 183 9.19 -18.48 -19.05
CA PRO A 183 9.81 -17.44 -18.24
C PRO A 183 9.12 -16.11 -18.54
N ASN A 184 8.56 -15.48 -17.51
CA ASN A 184 7.93 -14.17 -17.63
C ASN A 184 8.96 -13.05 -17.38
N PRO A 185 8.80 -11.87 -18.01
CA PRO A 185 9.71 -10.76 -17.80
C PRO A 185 9.71 -10.34 -16.31
N PRO A 186 10.82 -9.74 -15.84
CA PRO A 186 10.95 -9.30 -14.46
C PRO A 186 9.78 -8.40 -14.08
N VAL A 187 9.12 -8.79 -13.00
CA VAL A 187 8.00 -8.06 -12.43
C VAL A 187 8.46 -6.64 -12.10
N THR A 188 7.72 -5.62 -12.57
CA THR A 188 7.92 -4.24 -12.10
C THR A 188 7.79 -4.25 -10.58
N ALA A 189 8.91 -4.01 -9.90
CA ALA A 189 9.14 -4.27 -8.49
C ALA A 189 7.85 -4.19 -7.66
N PHE A 190 7.53 -5.30 -7.00
CA PHE A 190 6.62 -5.34 -5.85
C PHE A 190 7.19 -4.43 -4.75
N ARG A 191 7.09 -3.12 -4.94
CA ARG A 191 7.37 -2.12 -3.92
C ARG A 191 6.07 -1.86 -3.23
N ASN A 192 5.80 -2.68 -2.24
CA ASN A 192 5.03 -2.19 -1.12
C ASN A 192 5.77 -0.92 -0.67
N LYS A 193 5.18 0.26 -0.87
CA LYS A 193 5.83 1.55 -0.64
C LYS A 193 5.88 1.79 0.87
N LYS A 194 6.66 0.95 1.56
CA LYS A 194 6.85 0.97 2.99
C LYS A 194 7.58 2.27 3.32
N THR A 195 6.98 3.10 4.15
CA THR A 195 7.69 4.25 4.73
C THR A 195 8.57 3.74 5.87
N THR A 196 9.71 4.37 6.10
CA THR A 196 10.63 3.96 7.18
C THR A 196 9.93 3.98 8.54
N LEU A 197 8.99 4.91 8.75
CA LEU A 197 8.14 4.96 9.93
C LEU A 197 7.31 3.68 10.12
N VAL A 198 6.66 3.19 9.06
CA VAL A 198 5.81 1.99 9.14
C VAL A 198 6.67 0.75 9.43
N GLU A 199 7.84 0.63 8.81
CA GLU A 199 8.78 -0.46 9.09
C GLU A 199 9.31 -0.41 10.53
N TYR A 200 9.65 0.79 11.01
CA TYR A 200 10.09 1.00 12.38
C TYR A 200 9.01 0.62 13.40
N LEU A 201 7.77 1.09 13.20
CA LEU A 201 6.64 0.76 14.08
C LEU A 201 6.38 -0.74 14.08
N ALA A 202 6.30 -1.37 12.91
CA ALA A 202 6.07 -2.80 12.80
C ALA A 202 7.16 -3.62 13.50
N THR A 203 8.43 -3.27 13.28
CA THR A 203 9.57 -3.95 13.92
C THR A 203 9.55 -3.77 15.45
N THR A 204 9.25 -2.56 15.93
CA THR A 204 9.20 -2.27 17.37
C THR A 204 8.07 -3.03 18.08
N LEU A 205 6.93 -3.21 17.42
CA LEU A 205 5.82 -4.00 17.94
C LEU A 205 6.16 -5.49 18.02
N LEU A 206 7.00 -5.98 17.11
CA LEU A 206 7.43 -7.37 17.06
C LEU A 206 8.51 -7.74 18.08
N LEU A 207 9.33 -6.77 18.51
CA LEU A 207 10.28 -6.99 19.63
C LEU A 207 9.61 -7.50 20.91
N LYS A 208 8.31 -7.23 21.08
CA LYS A 208 7.52 -7.69 22.24
C LYS A 208 6.89 -9.07 22.04
N ASN A 209 6.97 -9.64 20.84
CA ASN A 209 6.24 -10.83 20.42
C ASN A 209 7.18 -11.95 19.90
N TYR A 210 8.02 -12.47 20.79
CA TYR A 210 9.03 -13.49 20.47
C TYR A 210 8.46 -14.73 19.76
N ARG A 211 7.26 -15.19 20.12
CA ARG A 211 6.59 -16.33 19.46
C ARG A 211 6.34 -16.13 17.97
N VAL A 212 6.07 -14.88 17.56
CA VAL A 212 5.85 -14.54 16.14
C VAL A 212 7.16 -14.67 15.37
N LEU A 213 8.28 -14.28 16.00
CA LEU A 213 9.61 -14.37 15.42
C LEU A 213 10.09 -15.80 15.30
N GLU A 214 9.88 -16.63 16.33
CA GLU A 214 10.20 -18.07 16.27
C GLU A 214 9.49 -18.75 15.10
N LEU A 215 8.20 -18.49 14.94
CA LEU A 215 7.43 -19.05 13.82
C LEU A 215 7.94 -18.53 12.48
N TYR A 216 8.32 -17.25 12.39
CA TYR A 216 8.89 -16.69 11.16
C TYR A 216 10.21 -17.38 10.80
N ASP A 217 11.09 -17.59 11.78
CA ASP A 217 12.35 -18.30 11.59
C ASP A 217 12.13 -19.76 11.19
N GLU A 218 11.14 -20.43 11.78
CA GLU A 218 10.76 -21.79 11.43
C GLU A 218 10.28 -21.89 9.97
N VAL A 219 9.34 -21.02 9.57
CA VAL A 219 8.82 -20.98 8.20
C VAL A 219 9.88 -20.63 7.19
N ARG A 220 10.72 -19.63 7.48
CA ARG A 220 11.85 -19.26 6.64
C ARG A 220 12.81 -20.44 6.44
N SER A 221 13.14 -21.15 7.52
CA SER A 221 14.04 -22.31 7.47
C SER A 221 13.45 -23.49 6.69
N ALA A 222 12.12 -23.64 6.71
CA ALA A 222 11.42 -24.69 5.97
C ALA A 222 11.15 -24.34 4.49
N SER A 223 11.18 -23.05 4.15
CA SER A 223 10.80 -22.55 2.83
C SER A 223 11.82 -22.86 1.73
N GLN A 224 11.36 -22.80 0.49
CA GLN A 224 12.23 -22.84 -0.68
C GLN A 224 12.95 -21.50 -0.82
N LEU A 225 14.28 -21.55 -0.89
CA LEU A 225 15.12 -20.38 -1.12
C LEU A 225 15.03 -19.98 -2.60
N ILE A 226 14.64 -18.74 -2.86
CA ILE A 226 14.59 -18.17 -4.20
C ILE A 226 15.67 -17.09 -4.31
N GLY A 227 16.79 -17.45 -4.94
CA GLY A 227 17.93 -16.54 -5.12
C GLY A 227 18.70 -16.23 -3.83
N THR A 228 19.45 -15.12 -3.85
CA THR A 228 20.38 -14.77 -2.76
C THR A 228 19.79 -13.84 -1.70
N GLN A 229 18.60 -13.26 -1.94
CA GLN A 229 17.95 -12.32 -1.04
C GLN A 229 17.55 -12.96 0.30
N ASP A 230 17.17 -14.24 0.29
CA ASP A 230 16.83 -14.98 1.51
C ASP A 230 18.02 -15.12 2.48
N ASN A 231 19.26 -15.02 1.97
CA ASN A 231 20.48 -15.05 2.78
C ASN A 231 20.84 -13.70 3.44
N LEU A 232 20.17 -12.61 3.04
CA LEU A 232 20.47 -11.25 3.51
C LEU A 232 19.55 -10.78 4.65
N ILE A 233 18.64 -11.63 5.12
CA ILE A 233 17.71 -11.29 6.19
C ILE A 233 18.49 -11.13 7.50
N LEU A 234 18.75 -9.87 7.85
CA LEU A 234 19.39 -9.44 9.09
C LEU A 234 18.58 -9.90 10.31
N GLY A 235 19.28 -10.14 11.43
CA GLY A 235 18.62 -10.36 12.73
C GLY A 235 17.74 -9.16 13.10
N ILE A 236 16.71 -9.39 13.92
CA ILE A 236 15.75 -8.33 14.27
C ILE A 236 16.41 -7.15 14.97
N ASP A 237 17.47 -7.39 15.75
CA ASP A 237 18.22 -6.34 16.43
C ASP A 237 19.00 -5.45 15.45
N ASP A 238 19.71 -6.04 14.50
CA ASP A 238 20.46 -5.30 13.47
C ASP A 238 19.52 -4.49 12.57
N ARG A 239 18.39 -5.11 12.20
CA ARG A 239 17.34 -4.45 11.42
C ARG A 239 16.68 -3.32 12.21
N SER A 240 16.40 -3.52 13.50
CA SER A 240 15.85 -2.49 14.40
C SER A 240 16.80 -1.29 14.49
N GLN A 241 18.11 -1.52 14.65
CA GLN A 241 19.10 -0.44 14.69
C GLN A 241 19.15 0.35 13.37
N LEU A 242 19.09 -0.35 12.23
CA LEU A 242 19.08 0.28 10.91
C LEU A 242 17.82 1.13 10.71
N LEU A 243 16.67 0.63 11.14
CA LEU A 243 15.39 1.35 11.09
C LEU A 243 15.34 2.55 12.04
N ILE A 244 15.91 2.45 13.25
CA ILE A 244 16.06 3.60 14.16
C ILE A 244 16.86 4.70 13.47
N LYS A 245 17.98 4.34 12.84
CA LYS A 245 18.83 5.30 12.12
C LYS A 245 18.08 5.96 10.96
N GLY A 246 17.34 5.17 10.18
CA GLY A 246 16.50 5.67 9.09
C GLY A 246 15.39 6.61 9.59
N PHE A 247 14.68 6.22 10.65
CA PHE A 247 13.63 7.02 11.26
C PHE A 247 14.16 8.35 11.81
N LEU A 248 15.30 8.34 12.51
CA LEU A 248 15.92 9.57 13.02
C LEU A 248 16.34 10.51 11.88
N ALA A 249 16.80 9.96 10.74
CA ALA A 249 17.11 10.76 9.56
C ALA A 249 15.84 11.39 8.96
N GLU A 250 14.73 10.65 8.85
CA GLU A 250 13.45 11.20 8.41
C GLU A 250 12.94 12.30 9.35
N VAL A 251 13.00 12.08 10.67
CA VAL A 251 12.61 13.09 11.68
C VAL A 251 13.45 14.36 11.55
N ALA A 252 14.76 14.24 11.27
CA ALA A 252 15.62 15.39 11.04
C ALA A 252 15.20 16.19 9.80
N VAL A 253 14.84 15.51 8.71
CA VAL A 253 14.32 16.16 7.49
C VAL A 253 12.99 16.87 7.78
N TYR A 254 12.07 16.23 8.52
CA TYR A 254 10.80 16.86 8.90
C TYR A 254 11.01 18.12 9.75
N LYS A 255 11.96 18.12 10.69
CA LYS A 255 12.30 19.32 11.46
C LYS A 255 12.81 20.45 10.57
N GLN A 256 13.70 20.16 9.63
CA GLN A 256 14.19 21.15 8.67
C GLN A 256 13.06 21.73 7.81
N LEU A 257 12.11 20.89 7.39
CA LEU A 257 10.94 21.35 6.63
C LEU A 257 10.02 22.24 7.48
N ALA A 258 9.80 21.89 8.75
CA ALA A 258 9.02 22.71 9.68
C ALA A 258 9.67 24.07 9.94
N ASP A 259 10.99 24.11 10.16
CA ASP A 259 11.75 25.35 10.34
C ASP A 259 11.67 26.23 9.08
N LYS A 260 11.80 25.62 7.90
CA LYS A 260 11.67 26.32 6.62
C LYS A 260 10.25 26.87 6.41
N GLN A 261 9.23 26.12 6.81
CA GLN A 261 7.85 26.57 6.74
C GLN A 261 7.63 27.80 7.66
N ALA A 262 8.11 27.75 8.89
CA ALA A 262 8.03 28.89 9.81
C ALA A 262 8.72 30.13 9.22
N GLY A 263 9.91 29.97 8.63
CA GLY A 263 10.61 31.08 7.96
C GLY A 263 9.86 31.65 6.75
N LEU A 264 9.17 30.80 5.96
CA LEU A 264 8.32 31.26 4.85
C LEU A 264 7.07 31.99 5.34
N GLU A 265 6.48 31.56 6.46
CA GLU A 265 5.33 32.23 7.09
C GLU A 265 5.72 33.62 7.61
N GLU A 266 6.89 33.78 8.22
CA GLU A 266 7.43 35.09 8.61
C GLU A 266 7.66 36.01 7.39
N GLN A 267 8.23 35.48 6.30
CA GLN A 267 8.41 36.25 5.06
C GLN A 267 7.07 36.68 4.46
N LEU A 268 6.06 35.79 4.45
CA LEU A 268 4.72 36.13 4.00
C LEU A 268 4.08 37.21 4.88
N PHE A 269 4.28 37.14 6.20
CA PHE A 269 3.80 38.17 7.12
C PHE A 269 4.47 39.52 6.83
N HIS A 270 5.79 39.54 6.66
CA HIS A 270 6.53 40.76 6.33
C HIS A 270 6.10 41.36 4.99
N ASN A 271 5.98 40.55 3.94
CA ASN A 271 5.52 41.01 2.63
C ASN A 271 4.09 41.57 2.69
N LYS A 272 3.19 40.95 3.46
CA LYS A 272 1.84 41.49 3.69
C LYS A 272 1.89 42.86 4.37
N LEU A 273 2.76 43.03 5.36
CA LEU A 273 2.93 44.32 6.04
C LEU A 273 3.44 45.39 5.07
N GLN A 274 4.43 45.08 4.24
CA GLN A 274 4.93 46.01 3.22
C GLN A 274 3.85 46.39 2.20
N ILE A 275 3.04 45.43 1.75
CA ILE A 275 1.91 45.69 0.84
C ILE A 275 0.92 46.67 1.50
N ASN A 276 0.57 46.45 2.77
CA ASN A 276 -0.35 47.33 3.49
C ASN A 276 0.24 48.75 3.64
N GLN A 277 1.52 48.87 4.00
CA GLN A 277 2.20 50.17 4.09
C GLN A 277 2.20 50.91 2.74
N MET A 278 2.51 50.20 1.66
CA MET A 278 2.50 50.78 0.32
C MET A 278 1.08 51.19 -0.12
N GLN A 279 0.05 50.44 0.26
CA GLN A 279 -1.34 50.82 0.04
C GLN A 279 -1.71 52.10 0.79
N GLU A 280 -1.32 52.22 2.06
CA GLU A 280 -1.54 53.44 2.86
C GLU A 280 -0.82 54.66 2.24
N GLU A 281 0.42 54.50 1.78
CA GLU A 281 1.15 55.56 1.09
C GLU A 281 0.46 55.98 -0.21
N LEU A 282 0.03 55.02 -1.04
CA LEU A 282 -0.71 55.30 -2.27
C LEU A 282 -2.02 56.05 -2.01
N GLU A 283 -2.77 55.68 -0.96
CA GLU A 283 -3.97 56.41 -0.55
C GLU A 283 -3.66 57.85 -0.13
N GLN A 284 -2.56 58.07 0.60
CA GLN A 284 -2.13 59.42 0.97
C GLN A 284 -1.74 60.25 -0.26
N TYR A 285 -1.00 59.68 -1.20
CA TYR A 285 -0.67 60.35 -2.46
C TYR A 285 -1.93 60.71 -3.26
N PHE A 286 -2.89 59.78 -3.35
CA PHE A 286 -4.14 60.02 -4.04
C PHE A 286 -4.94 61.15 -3.39
N LYS A 287 -5.06 61.17 -2.05
CA LYS A 287 -5.72 62.27 -1.31
C LYS A 287 -5.06 63.63 -1.58
N LYS A 288 -3.72 63.70 -1.52
CA LYS A 288 -2.97 64.93 -1.82
C LYS A 288 -3.18 65.40 -3.26
N SER A 289 -3.20 64.48 -4.23
CA SER A 289 -3.44 64.81 -5.64
C SER A 289 -4.84 65.40 -5.85
N VAL A 290 -5.87 64.80 -5.26
CA VAL A 290 -7.25 65.32 -5.33
C VAL A 290 -7.37 66.69 -4.68
N GLU A 291 -6.67 66.93 -3.58
CA GLU A 291 -6.64 68.23 -2.92
C GLU A 291 -5.94 69.30 -3.77
N GLN A 292 -4.82 68.96 -4.42
CA GLN A 292 -4.16 69.84 -5.39
C GLN A 292 -5.06 70.16 -6.58
N GLU A 293 -5.78 69.19 -7.12
CA GLU A 293 -6.73 69.39 -8.22
C GLU A 293 -7.90 70.31 -7.83
N LYS A 294 -8.39 70.19 -6.59
CA LYS A 294 -9.38 71.14 -6.05
C LYS A 294 -8.81 72.55 -5.97
N ILE A 295 -7.58 72.72 -5.48
CA ILE A 295 -6.93 74.04 -5.37
C ILE A 295 -6.74 74.66 -6.76
N THR A 296 -6.25 73.90 -7.74
CA THR A 296 -6.04 74.40 -9.11
C THR A 296 -7.37 74.74 -9.79
N SER A 297 -8.41 73.92 -9.61
CA SER A 297 -9.77 74.21 -10.09
C SER A 297 -10.33 75.50 -9.47
N THR A 298 -10.18 75.67 -8.15
CA THR A 298 -10.63 76.88 -7.46
C THR A 298 -9.87 78.12 -7.97
N MET A 299 -8.55 78.02 -8.15
CA MET A 299 -7.72 79.08 -8.76
C MET A 299 -8.16 79.40 -10.19
N ALA A 300 -8.47 78.40 -11.00
CA ALA A 300 -8.97 78.59 -12.36
C ALA A 300 -10.33 79.30 -12.35
N ASP A 301 -11.23 78.95 -11.43
CA ASP A 301 -12.51 79.62 -11.25
C ASP A 301 -12.35 81.08 -10.82
N TYR A 302 -11.44 81.37 -9.87
CA TYR A 302 -11.08 82.74 -9.48
C TYR A 302 -10.56 83.55 -10.68
N LEU A 303 -9.63 82.99 -11.46
CA LEU A 303 -9.06 83.64 -12.65
C LEU A 303 -10.10 83.81 -13.77
N SER A 304 -11.06 82.89 -13.91
CA SER A 304 -12.15 83.03 -14.88
C SER A 304 -13.14 84.14 -14.49
N ASN A 305 -13.32 84.34 -13.18
CA ASN A 305 -14.26 85.29 -12.62
C ASN A 305 -13.67 86.64 -12.28
N ASP A 306 -12.35 86.80 -12.41
CA ASP A 306 -11.62 88.05 -12.14
C ASP A 306 -12.20 89.22 -12.97
N PRO A 307 -12.72 90.27 -12.29
CA PRO A 307 -13.32 91.43 -12.96
C PRO A 307 -12.33 92.16 -13.87
N LEU A 308 -11.03 92.19 -13.56
CA LEU A 308 -10.01 92.84 -14.40
C LEU A 308 -9.78 92.07 -15.70
N LEU A 309 -9.72 90.73 -15.65
CA LEU A 309 -9.63 89.88 -16.84
C LEU A 309 -10.91 89.92 -17.69
N LYS A 310 -12.08 90.03 -17.04
CA LYS A 310 -13.36 90.26 -17.74
C LYS A 310 -13.37 91.60 -18.47
N ILE A 311 -12.87 92.67 -17.86
CA ILE A 311 -12.74 94.00 -18.49
C ILE A 311 -11.75 93.95 -19.67
N ALA A 312 -10.58 93.33 -19.50
CA ALA A 312 -9.58 93.17 -20.56
C ALA A 312 -10.11 92.35 -21.75
N ARG A 313 -10.86 91.26 -21.52
CA ARG A 313 -11.54 90.49 -22.58
C ARG A 313 -12.62 91.30 -23.30
N LYS A 314 -13.36 92.15 -22.58
CA LYS A 314 -14.37 93.05 -23.15
C LYS A 314 -13.75 94.15 -24.03
N ALA A 315 -12.59 94.68 -23.64
CA ALA A 315 -11.85 95.66 -24.42
C ALA A 315 -11.33 95.07 -25.75
N ARG A 316 -10.85 93.81 -25.72
CA ARG A 316 -10.33 93.12 -26.91
C ARG A 316 -11.38 92.71 -27.94
N ARG A 317 -12.65 92.55 -27.55
CA ARG A 317 -13.79 92.25 -28.45
C ARG A 317 -14.42 93.50 -29.09
N ARG A 318 -13.95 94.70 -28.72
CA ARG A 318 -14.43 95.99 -29.24
C ARG A 318 -13.46 96.64 -30.25
N GLN A 319 -12.37 95.95 -30.59
CA GLN A 319 -11.53 96.21 -31.75
C GLN A 319 -11.92 95.23 -32.86
#